data_AF-A0A916VL58-F1
#
_entry.id   AF-A0A916VL58-F1
#
_cell.length_a   1.000
_cell.length_b   1.000
_cell.length_c   1.000
_cell.angle_alpha   90.00
_cell.angle_beta   90.00
_cell.angle_gamma   90.00
#
_symmetry.space_group_name_H-M   'P 1'
#
loop_
_entity.id
_entity.type
_entity.pdbx_description
1 polymer ?
#
loop_
_entity_poly.entity_id
_entity_poly.type
_entity_poly.pdbx_seq_one_letter_code
_entity_poly.pdbx_strand_id
1 'polypeptide(L)'
;MAIACLETALEVYTQQYLPLKWAETQNNLAIAYGNRIKGDKAENIEMAITAFQNSLQIFTAENFPIECLTVSHNLGDLYFQKAEWKLAIESYKIAIKAVEISCSWAITEIRRQEIISQAITVYYCIVESYINLGKIDKAIEYVELSKNRTLVELITNRDLYPKGDISPTIIQELDRLRREINIEEKQLAIEQNNHKLRVITERERLQPQLTDYSKLNQLQQELDELISG
;
A
#
# COMPACT_ATOMS: atom_id res chain seq x y z
N MET A 1 11.43 13.49 -21.05
CA MET A 1 11.60 12.17 -21.70
C MET A 1 10.64 11.14 -21.09
N ALA A 2 10.48 11.06 -19.77
CA ALA A 2 9.55 10.12 -19.12
C ALA A 2 8.08 10.18 -19.62
N ILE A 3 7.46 11.37 -19.63
CA ILE A 3 6.04 11.53 -20.03
C ILE A 3 5.77 11.00 -21.44
N ALA A 4 6.56 11.43 -22.44
CA ALA A 4 6.38 10.98 -23.81
C ALA A 4 6.52 9.45 -23.96
N CYS A 5 7.46 8.81 -23.25
CA CYS A 5 7.60 7.36 -23.27
C CYS A 5 6.38 6.65 -22.66
N LEU A 6 5.83 7.21 -21.58
CA LEU A 6 4.63 6.66 -20.91
C LEU A 6 3.38 6.84 -21.77
N GLU A 7 3.23 7.97 -22.46
CA GLU A 7 2.14 8.21 -23.42
C GLU A 7 2.19 7.22 -24.60
N THR A 8 3.37 7.00 -25.19
CA THR A 8 3.54 5.96 -26.22
C THR A 8 3.28 4.56 -25.68
N ALA A 9 3.66 4.26 -24.43
CA ALA A 9 3.36 2.97 -23.82
C ALA A 9 1.84 2.75 -23.67
N LEU A 10 1.05 3.80 -23.38
CA LEU A 10 -0.42 3.73 -23.28
C LEU A 10 -1.12 3.46 -24.62
N GLU A 11 -0.47 3.68 -25.76
CA GLU A 11 -0.99 3.28 -27.08
C GLU A 11 -1.01 1.75 -27.25
N VAL A 12 -0.09 1.05 -26.58
CA VAL A 12 0.04 -0.42 -26.63
C VAL A 12 -0.61 -1.08 -25.41
N TYR A 13 -0.37 -0.53 -24.22
CA TYR A 13 -0.92 -1.01 -22.96
C TYR A 13 -2.26 -0.35 -22.74
N THR A 14 -3.33 -0.93 -23.28
CA THR A 14 -4.68 -0.39 -23.09
C THR A 14 -5.38 -1.09 -21.93
N GLN A 15 -6.39 -0.42 -21.36
CA GLN A 15 -7.22 -0.97 -20.29
C GLN A 15 -7.85 -2.33 -20.67
N GLN A 16 -8.23 -2.51 -21.94
CA GLN A 16 -8.87 -3.74 -22.42
C GLN A 16 -7.90 -4.93 -22.52
N TYR A 17 -6.71 -4.70 -23.09
CA TYR A 17 -5.80 -5.80 -23.43
C TYR A 17 -4.76 -6.07 -22.34
N LEU A 18 -4.32 -5.05 -21.61
CA LEU A 18 -3.28 -5.12 -20.59
C LEU A 18 -3.64 -4.23 -19.39
N PRO A 19 -4.74 -4.51 -18.66
CA PRO A 19 -5.29 -3.63 -17.63
C PRO A 19 -4.29 -3.26 -16.53
N LEU A 20 -3.49 -4.22 -16.05
CA LEU A 20 -2.49 -3.97 -15.02
C LEU A 20 -1.37 -3.04 -15.51
N LYS A 21 -0.76 -3.34 -16.67
CA LYS A 21 0.29 -2.50 -17.26
C LYS A 21 -0.25 -1.10 -17.58
N TRP A 22 -1.49 -1.00 -18.04
CA TRP A 22 -2.13 0.30 -18.28
C TRP A 22 -2.26 1.09 -16.98
N ALA A 23 -2.75 0.48 -15.89
CA ALA A 23 -2.88 1.15 -14.60
C ALA A 23 -1.54 1.56 -13.97
N GLU A 24 -0.50 0.72 -14.07
CA GLU A 24 0.87 1.05 -13.66
C GLU A 24 1.43 2.23 -14.47
N THR A 25 1.20 2.21 -15.79
CA THR A 25 1.66 3.27 -16.69
C THR A 25 0.94 4.59 -16.40
N GLN A 26 -0.36 4.54 -16.11
CA GLN A 26 -1.16 5.70 -15.67
C GLN A 26 -0.65 6.26 -14.33
N ASN A 27 -0.37 5.41 -13.34
CA ASN A 27 0.22 5.85 -12.07
C ASN A 27 1.58 6.55 -12.27
N ASN A 28 2.46 5.95 -13.08
CA ASN A 28 3.77 6.54 -13.39
C ASN A 28 3.64 7.86 -14.17
N LEU A 29 2.67 7.94 -15.08
CA LEU A 29 2.37 9.16 -15.83
C LEU A 29 1.89 10.27 -14.90
N ALA A 30 1.03 9.94 -13.94
CA ALA A 30 0.57 10.87 -12.93
C ALA A 30 1.70 11.44 -12.07
N ILE A 31 2.59 10.58 -11.57
CA ILE A 31 3.78 11.00 -10.81
C ILE A 31 4.68 11.89 -11.66
N ALA A 32 4.88 11.54 -12.94
CA ALA A 32 5.72 12.32 -13.84
C ALA A 32 5.14 13.70 -14.12
N TYR A 33 3.82 13.83 -14.26
CA TYR A 33 3.13 15.11 -14.40
C TYR A 33 3.15 15.93 -13.10
N GLY A 34 2.89 15.30 -11.94
CA GLY A 34 2.93 15.99 -10.64
C GLY A 34 4.30 16.59 -10.30
N ASN A 35 5.39 15.92 -10.71
CA ASN A 35 6.76 16.40 -10.50
C ASN A 35 7.27 17.33 -11.61
N ARG A 36 6.47 17.61 -12.64
CA ARG A 36 6.92 18.36 -13.81
C ARG A 36 6.99 19.86 -13.52
N ILE A 37 8.21 20.41 -13.60
CA ILE A 37 8.48 21.85 -13.44
C ILE A 37 8.20 22.65 -14.73
N LYS A 38 8.27 22.00 -15.91
CA LYS A 38 8.07 22.64 -17.22
C LYS A 38 6.58 22.70 -17.60
N GLY A 39 6.16 23.79 -18.24
CA GLY A 39 4.77 23.99 -18.67
C GLY A 39 3.92 24.66 -17.58
N ASP A 40 2.61 24.71 -17.79
CA ASP A 40 1.69 25.25 -16.79
C ASP A 40 1.52 24.27 -15.62
N LYS A 41 1.72 24.76 -14.40
CA LYS A 41 1.66 23.91 -13.20
C LYS A 41 0.25 23.38 -12.94
N ALA A 42 -0.79 24.19 -13.19
CA ALA A 42 -2.17 23.76 -12.97
C ALA A 42 -2.55 22.67 -13.99
N GLU A 43 -2.22 22.86 -15.27
CA GLU A 43 -2.44 21.85 -16.30
C GLU A 43 -1.72 20.53 -15.99
N ASN A 44 -0.46 20.59 -15.55
CA ASN A 44 0.29 19.39 -15.13
C ASN A 44 -0.42 18.65 -13.98
N ILE A 45 -0.97 19.38 -13.00
CA ILE A 45 -1.70 18.76 -11.89
C ILE A 45 -3.01 18.13 -12.39
N GLU A 46 -3.75 18.76 -13.30
CA GLU A 46 -4.97 18.15 -13.86
C GLU A 46 -4.68 16.86 -14.65
N MET A 47 -3.58 16.85 -15.40
CA MET A 47 -3.13 15.65 -16.11
C MET A 47 -2.74 14.54 -15.12
N ALA A 48 -2.08 14.90 -14.01
CA ALA A 48 -1.74 13.95 -12.97
C ALA A 48 -2.97 13.38 -12.26
N ILE A 49 -3.96 14.22 -11.92
CA ILE A 49 -5.23 13.81 -11.33
C ILE A 49 -5.95 12.82 -12.24
N THR A 50 -6.07 13.15 -13.54
CA THR A 50 -6.72 12.29 -14.52
C THR A 50 -6.03 10.92 -14.63
N ALA A 51 -4.71 10.90 -14.67
CA ALA A 51 -3.94 9.67 -14.76
C ALA A 51 -4.05 8.82 -13.47
N PHE A 52 -4.04 9.41 -12.26
CA PHE A 52 -4.32 8.66 -11.04
C PHE A 52 -5.74 8.09 -11.00
N GLN A 53 -6.75 8.86 -11.42
CA GLN A 53 -8.13 8.39 -11.52
C GLN A 53 -8.27 7.20 -12.47
N ASN A 54 -7.57 7.24 -13.61
CA ASN A 54 -7.49 6.11 -14.54
C ASN A 54 -6.85 4.88 -13.88
N SER A 55 -5.75 5.06 -13.15
CA SER A 55 -5.09 3.97 -12.42
C SER A 55 -6.03 3.31 -11.39
N LEU A 56 -6.82 4.10 -10.66
CA LEU A 56 -7.81 3.61 -9.67
C LEU A 56 -8.99 2.84 -10.26
N GLN A 57 -9.18 2.83 -11.60
CA GLN A 57 -10.17 1.96 -12.23
C GLN A 57 -9.78 0.47 -12.15
N ILE A 58 -8.48 0.20 -12.01
CA ILE A 58 -7.93 -1.17 -11.89
C ILE A 58 -7.42 -1.41 -10.47
N PHE A 59 -6.67 -0.45 -9.91
CA PHE A 59 -6.16 -0.53 -8.56
C PHE A 59 -7.23 -0.13 -7.54
N THR A 60 -8.06 -1.10 -7.18
CA THR A 60 -9.07 -0.96 -6.12
C THR A 60 -8.55 -1.53 -4.81
N ALA A 61 -9.18 -1.11 -3.70
CA ALA A 61 -8.83 -1.63 -2.37
C ALA A 61 -9.07 -3.15 -2.26
N GLU A 62 -10.00 -3.71 -3.03
CA GLU A 62 -10.33 -5.14 -3.00
C GLU A 62 -9.39 -6.02 -3.83
N ASN A 63 -8.73 -5.46 -4.84
CA ASN A 63 -7.93 -6.25 -5.79
C ASN A 63 -6.42 -5.99 -5.65
N PHE A 64 -6.04 -4.73 -5.39
CA PHE A 64 -4.64 -4.29 -5.32
C PHE A 64 -4.49 -3.24 -4.22
N PRO A 65 -4.65 -3.60 -2.94
CA PRO A 65 -4.77 -2.62 -1.86
C PRO A 65 -3.48 -1.83 -1.61
N ILE A 66 -2.29 -2.40 -1.87
CA ILE A 66 -1.03 -1.68 -1.70
C ILE A 66 -0.86 -0.60 -2.78
N GLU A 67 -1.13 -0.96 -4.04
CA GLU A 67 -1.12 -0.04 -5.16
C GLU A 67 -2.21 1.03 -5.01
N CYS A 68 -3.42 0.61 -4.62
CA CYS A 68 -4.55 1.49 -4.34
C CYS A 68 -4.22 2.51 -3.25
N LEU A 69 -3.62 2.09 -2.12
CA LEU A 69 -3.15 2.97 -1.05
C LEU A 69 -2.23 4.07 -1.61
N THR A 70 -1.21 3.67 -2.36
CA THR A 70 -0.22 4.61 -2.92
C THR A 70 -0.86 5.61 -3.89
N VAL A 71 -1.66 5.11 -4.83
CA VAL A 71 -2.30 5.92 -5.87
C VAL A 71 -3.30 6.91 -5.27
N SER A 72 -4.16 6.43 -4.36
CA SER A 72 -5.19 7.27 -3.73
C SER A 72 -4.62 8.27 -2.72
N HIS A 73 -3.52 7.95 -2.04
CA HIS A 73 -2.76 8.91 -1.24
C HIS A 73 -2.23 10.06 -2.11
N ASN A 74 -1.52 9.74 -3.19
CA ASN A 74 -0.96 10.76 -4.09
C ASN A 74 -2.06 11.60 -4.77
N LEU A 75 -3.18 10.98 -5.16
CA LEU A 75 -4.34 11.70 -5.69
C LEU A 75 -4.94 12.66 -4.65
N GLY A 76 -5.05 12.20 -3.40
CA GLY A 76 -5.48 13.03 -2.27
C GLY A 76 -4.58 14.24 -2.08
N ASP A 77 -3.26 14.06 -2.16
CA ASP A 77 -2.27 15.13 -2.03
C ASP A 77 -2.39 16.18 -3.13
N LEU A 78 -2.69 15.79 -4.37
CA LEU A 78 -2.93 16.74 -5.45
C LEU A 78 -4.19 17.58 -5.18
N TYR A 79 -5.29 16.95 -4.75
CA TYR A 79 -6.49 17.69 -4.36
C TYR A 79 -6.27 18.58 -3.14
N PHE A 80 -5.49 18.10 -2.18
CA PHE A 80 -5.11 18.85 -0.98
C PHE A 80 -4.33 20.11 -1.36
N GLN A 81 -3.34 20.00 -2.25
CA GLN A 81 -2.57 21.14 -2.76
C GLN A 81 -3.43 22.17 -3.49
N LYS A 82 -4.51 21.72 -4.15
CA LYS A 82 -5.50 22.60 -4.80
C LYS A 82 -6.55 23.17 -3.84
N ALA A 83 -6.48 22.85 -2.54
CA ALA A 83 -7.51 23.16 -1.55
C ALA A 83 -8.90 22.59 -1.90
N GLU A 84 -8.96 21.52 -2.70
CA GLU A 84 -10.18 20.80 -3.05
C GLU A 84 -10.49 19.75 -1.96
N TRP A 85 -10.70 20.24 -0.73
CA TRP A 85 -10.75 19.41 0.49
C TRP A 85 -11.72 18.23 0.41
N LYS A 86 -12.87 18.41 -0.25
CA LYS A 86 -13.87 17.34 -0.42
C LYS A 86 -13.29 16.18 -1.24
N LEU A 87 -12.61 16.47 -2.35
CA LEU A 87 -12.03 15.45 -3.23
C LEU A 87 -10.78 14.82 -2.62
N ALA A 88 -10.00 15.62 -1.87
CA ALA A 88 -8.90 15.10 -1.05
C ALA A 88 -9.41 14.07 -0.04
N ILE A 89 -10.47 14.40 0.71
CA ILE A 89 -11.10 13.48 1.68
C ILE A 89 -11.56 12.18 1.02
N GLU A 90 -12.24 12.24 -0.13
CA GLU A 90 -12.70 11.02 -0.81
C GLU A 90 -11.53 10.15 -1.26
N SER A 91 -10.43 10.75 -1.72
CA SER A 91 -9.21 10.03 -2.10
C SER A 91 -8.53 9.39 -0.87
N TYR A 92 -8.40 10.12 0.23
CA TYR A 92 -7.83 9.58 1.47
C TYR A 92 -8.70 8.48 2.11
N LYS A 93 -10.02 8.53 1.96
CA LYS A 93 -10.90 7.43 2.39
C LYS A 93 -10.62 6.14 1.63
N ILE A 94 -10.37 6.24 0.32
CA ILE A 94 -9.97 5.09 -0.49
C ILE A 94 -8.64 4.52 0.02
N ALA A 95 -7.66 5.40 0.30
CA ALA A 95 -6.38 5.00 0.88
C ALA A 95 -6.55 4.28 2.24
N ILE A 96 -7.38 4.84 3.13
CA ILE A 96 -7.65 4.25 4.46
C ILE A 96 -8.32 2.88 4.34
N LYS A 97 -9.26 2.71 3.42
CA LYS A 97 -9.88 1.41 3.13
C LYS A 97 -8.83 0.41 2.61
N ALA A 98 -7.93 0.86 1.75
CA ALA A 98 -6.85 0.04 1.24
C ALA A 98 -5.84 -0.36 2.33
N VAL A 99 -5.58 0.51 3.31
CA VAL A 99 -4.81 0.19 4.53
C VAL A 99 -5.50 -0.90 5.33
N GLU A 100 -6.81 -0.76 5.59
CA GLU A 100 -7.58 -1.75 6.36
C GLU A 100 -7.51 -3.14 5.72
N ILE A 101 -7.76 -3.22 4.41
CA ILE A 101 -7.68 -4.47 3.66
C ILE A 101 -6.25 -5.01 3.69
N SER A 102 -5.25 -4.16 3.40
CA SER A 102 -3.83 -4.57 3.44
C SER A 102 -3.42 -5.10 4.80
N CYS A 103 -3.85 -4.46 5.90
CA CYS A 103 -3.56 -4.91 7.26
C CYS A 103 -4.28 -6.21 7.61
N SER A 104 -5.48 -6.44 7.07
CA SER A 104 -6.21 -7.69 7.25
C SER A 104 -5.55 -8.86 6.52
N TRP A 105 -4.90 -8.58 5.37
CA TRP A 105 -4.15 -9.57 4.60
C TRP A 105 -2.70 -9.68 5.07
N ALA A 106 -2.22 -8.73 5.88
CA ALA A 106 -0.88 -8.76 6.42
C ALA A 106 -0.74 -9.98 7.34
N ILE A 107 0.11 -10.90 6.91
CA ILE A 107 0.35 -12.16 7.59
C ILE A 107 1.28 -11.96 8.79
N THR A 108 2.17 -10.96 8.74
CA THR A 108 3.08 -10.61 9.84
C THR A 108 2.82 -9.22 10.39
N GLU A 109 3.09 -9.06 11.68
CA GLU A 109 2.95 -7.78 12.37
C GLU A 109 3.94 -6.73 11.85
N ILE A 110 5.15 -7.13 11.44
CA ILE A 110 6.13 -6.22 10.82
C ILE A 110 5.57 -5.64 9.52
N ARG A 111 5.02 -6.49 8.63
CA ARG A 111 4.41 -6.02 7.38
C ARG A 111 3.21 -5.12 7.65
N ARG A 112 2.39 -5.47 8.65
CA ARG A 112 1.27 -4.65 9.10
C ARG A 112 1.73 -3.27 9.57
N GLN A 113 2.81 -3.19 10.33
CA GLN A 113 3.39 -1.93 10.82
C GLN A 113 3.97 -1.08 9.69
N GLU A 114 4.61 -1.68 8.69
CA GLU A 114 5.06 -0.94 7.51
C GLU A 114 3.89 -0.25 6.80
N ILE A 115 2.77 -0.96 6.66
CA ILE A 115 1.54 -0.42 6.03
C ILE A 115 0.94 0.70 6.89
N ILE A 116 0.89 0.53 8.21
CA ILE A 116 0.33 1.55 9.12
C ILE A 116 1.22 2.79 9.16
N SER A 117 2.54 2.61 9.20
CA SER A 117 3.52 3.72 9.14
C SER A 117 3.36 4.56 7.88
N GLN A 118 3.16 3.91 6.72
CA GLN A 118 2.86 4.59 5.45
C GLN A 118 1.52 5.34 5.48
N ALA A 119 0.56 4.93 6.32
CA ALA A 119 -0.75 5.54 6.41
C ALA A 119 -0.80 6.77 7.33
N ILE A 120 0.25 7.06 8.12
CA ILE A 120 0.26 8.17 9.08
C ILE A 120 -0.04 9.51 8.39
N THR A 121 0.58 9.76 7.23
CA THR A 121 0.36 10.99 6.46
C THR A 121 -1.05 11.07 5.91
N VAL A 122 -1.64 9.95 5.48
CA VAL A 122 -3.04 9.88 5.02
C VAL A 122 -4.00 10.32 6.11
N TYR A 123 -3.80 9.84 7.34
CA TYR A 123 -4.62 10.22 8.50
C TYR A 123 -4.45 11.70 8.87
N TYR A 124 -3.22 12.20 8.82
CA TYR A 124 -2.96 13.62 9.04
C TYR A 124 -3.70 14.49 8.01
N CYS A 125 -3.55 14.18 6.71
CA CYS A 125 -4.12 15.00 5.64
C CYS A 125 -5.66 14.95 5.61
N ILE A 126 -6.29 13.81 5.93
CA ILE A 126 -7.76 13.75 5.99
C ILE A 126 -8.31 14.55 7.17
N VAL A 127 -7.65 14.53 8.33
CA VAL A 127 -8.00 15.33 9.51
C VAL A 127 -7.90 16.81 9.17
N GLU A 128 -6.78 17.23 8.58
CA GLU A 128 -6.56 18.62 8.17
C GLU A 128 -7.61 19.06 7.12
N SER A 129 -7.94 18.19 6.16
CA SER A 129 -8.99 18.47 5.18
C SER A 129 -10.38 18.67 5.81
N TYR A 130 -10.74 17.88 6.84
CA TYR A 130 -11.99 18.08 7.58
C TYR A 130 -11.98 19.37 8.41
N ILE A 131 -10.85 19.73 9.03
CA ILE A 131 -10.68 21.00 9.74
C ILE A 131 -10.89 22.18 8.78
N ASN A 132 -10.26 22.14 7.60
CA ASN A 132 -10.41 23.17 6.57
C ASN A 132 -11.85 23.30 6.04
N LEU A 133 -12.67 22.24 6.12
CA LEU A 133 -14.10 22.28 5.83
C LEU A 133 -14.97 22.71 7.03
N GLY A 134 -14.38 23.00 8.19
CA GLY A 134 -15.11 23.32 9.43
C GLY A 134 -15.82 22.11 10.05
N LYS A 135 -15.52 20.88 9.61
CA LYS A 135 -16.16 19.65 10.09
C LYS A 135 -15.35 19.03 11.23
N ILE A 136 -15.28 19.74 12.35
CA ILE A 136 -14.44 19.37 13.50
C ILE A 136 -14.81 18.00 14.06
N ASP A 137 -16.10 17.66 14.14
CA ASP A 137 -16.55 16.36 14.64
C ASP A 137 -15.95 15.19 13.84
N LYS A 138 -15.90 15.35 12.50
CA LYS A 138 -15.30 14.36 11.60
C LYS A 138 -13.79 14.33 11.74
N ALA A 139 -13.13 15.48 11.92
CA ALA A 139 -11.70 15.51 12.17
C ALA A 139 -11.33 14.72 13.45
N ILE A 140 -12.08 14.90 14.53
CA ILE A 140 -11.88 14.17 15.79
C ILE A 140 -12.08 12.66 15.59
N GLU A 141 -13.11 12.25 14.85
CA GLU A 141 -13.37 10.84 14.53
C GLU A 141 -12.15 10.15 13.89
N TYR A 142 -11.50 10.80 12.91
CA TYR A 142 -10.31 10.24 12.25
C TYR A 142 -9.04 10.30 13.11
N VAL A 143 -8.93 11.27 14.02
CA VAL A 143 -7.85 11.28 15.03
C VAL A 143 -7.98 10.08 15.97
N GLU A 144 -9.17 9.83 16.50
CA GLU A 144 -9.40 8.68 17.37
C GLU A 144 -9.24 7.34 16.63
N LEU A 145 -9.68 7.27 15.37
CA LEU A 145 -9.45 6.10 14.53
C LEU A 145 -7.95 5.79 14.35
N SER A 146 -7.13 6.82 14.13
CA SER A 146 -5.67 6.67 14.03
C SER A 146 -5.05 6.22 15.35
N LYS A 147 -5.43 6.86 16.48
CA LYS A 147 -4.92 6.49 17.82
C LYS A 147 -5.27 5.07 18.21
N ASN A 148 -6.51 4.63 17.93
CA ASN A 148 -6.95 3.28 18.27
C ASN A 148 -6.11 2.23 17.54
N ARG A 149 -5.69 2.49 16.29
CA ARG A 149 -4.76 1.61 15.58
C ARG A 149 -3.40 1.56 16.28
N THR A 150 -2.82 2.71 16.62
CA THR A 150 -1.56 2.77 17.36
C THR A 150 -1.64 2.06 18.72
N LEU A 151 -2.79 2.13 19.41
CA LEU A 151 -2.96 1.42 20.67
C LEU A 151 -3.07 -0.09 20.47
N VAL A 152 -3.82 -0.56 19.46
CA VAL A 152 -3.85 -1.98 19.09
C VAL A 152 -2.44 -2.48 18.78
N GLU A 153 -1.62 -1.70 18.06
CA GLU A 153 -0.21 -2.04 17.82
C GLU A 153 0.60 -2.15 19.11
N LEU A 154 0.46 -1.20 20.04
CA LEU A 154 1.17 -1.24 21.32
C LEU A 154 0.79 -2.47 22.15
N ILE A 155 -0.47 -2.91 22.07
CA ILE A 155 -0.95 -4.12 22.72
C ILE A 155 -0.33 -5.35 22.04
N THR A 156 -0.47 -5.48 20.72
CA THR A 156 0.10 -6.61 19.96
C THR A 156 1.62 -6.71 20.12
N ASN A 157 2.36 -5.60 20.04
CA ASN A 157 3.81 -5.57 20.24
C ASN A 157 4.24 -5.96 21.64
N ARG A 158 3.42 -5.64 22.64
CA ARG A 158 3.65 -6.04 24.03
C ARG A 158 3.44 -7.54 24.22
N ASP A 159 2.54 -8.15 23.46
CA ASP A 159 2.26 -9.59 23.52
C ASP A 159 3.27 -10.42 22.70
N LEU A 160 3.89 -9.83 21.67
CA LEU A 160 4.96 -10.47 20.86
C LEU A 160 6.32 -10.62 21.58
N TYR A 161 6.46 -10.08 22.78
CA TYR A 161 7.60 -10.31 23.67
C TYR A 161 7.07 -10.81 25.01
N PRO A 162 7.23 -12.10 25.34
CA PRO A 162 6.83 -12.62 26.65
C PRO A 162 7.55 -11.82 27.75
N LYS A 163 6.82 -11.42 28.80
CA LYS A 163 7.46 -10.79 29.97
C LYS A 163 8.04 -11.85 30.89
N GLY A 164 9.33 -11.76 31.21
CA GLY A 164 9.99 -12.59 32.23
C GLY A 164 11.47 -12.80 31.99
N ASP A 165 12.11 -13.58 32.87
CA ASP A 165 13.50 -14.05 32.74
C ASP A 165 13.57 -15.14 31.65
N ILE A 166 13.51 -14.70 30.39
CA ILE A 166 13.46 -15.59 29.23
C ILE A 166 14.83 -16.23 29.01
N SER A 167 14.87 -17.56 28.86
CA SER A 167 16.09 -18.27 28.53
C SER A 167 16.72 -17.71 27.23
N PRO A 168 18.04 -17.46 27.19
CA PRO A 168 18.73 -16.99 25.98
C PRO A 168 18.44 -17.84 24.73
N THR A 169 18.12 -19.11 24.92
CA THR A 169 17.75 -20.05 23.84
C THR A 169 16.44 -19.66 23.15
N ILE A 170 15.42 -19.21 23.91
CA ILE A 170 14.13 -18.79 23.34
C ILE A 170 14.29 -17.49 22.57
N ILE A 171 15.12 -16.56 23.06
CA ILE A 171 15.45 -15.32 22.36
C ILE A 171 16.15 -15.62 21.03
N GLN A 172 17.14 -16.52 21.04
CA GLN A 172 17.84 -16.94 19.83
C GLN A 172 16.91 -17.62 18.82
N GLU A 173 15.94 -18.39 19.29
CA GLU A 173 14.96 -19.06 18.43
C GLU A 173 13.97 -18.06 17.82
N LEU A 174 13.49 -17.10 18.61
CA LEU A 174 12.68 -15.97 18.11
C LEU A 174 13.44 -15.18 17.04
N ASP A 175 14.71 -14.85 17.29
CA ASP A 175 15.56 -14.15 16.34
C ASP A 175 15.85 -14.97 15.08
N ARG A 176 15.89 -16.30 15.18
CA ARG A 176 16.00 -17.20 14.02
C ARG A 176 14.73 -17.16 13.19
N LEU A 177 13.58 -17.45 13.80
CA LEU A 177 12.28 -17.50 13.12
C LEU A 177 11.96 -16.16 12.43
N ARG A 178 12.22 -15.04 13.10
CA ARG A 178 12.03 -13.71 12.51
C ARG A 178 12.89 -13.47 11.27
N ARG A 179 14.15 -13.92 11.29
CA ARG A 179 15.05 -13.80 10.12
C ARG A 179 14.58 -14.70 8.98
N GLU A 180 14.19 -15.93 9.27
CA GLU A 180 13.74 -16.89 8.25
C GLU A 180 12.42 -16.45 7.61
N ILE A 181 11.46 -15.96 8.41
CA ILE A 181 10.22 -15.37 7.91
C ILE A 181 10.53 -14.17 7.00
N ASN A 182 11.40 -13.25 7.41
CA ASN A 182 11.76 -12.08 6.59
C ASN A 182 12.41 -12.46 5.26
N ILE A 183 13.27 -13.49 5.26
CA ILE A 183 13.93 -14.00 4.06
C ILE A 183 12.88 -14.62 3.13
N GLU A 184 11.99 -15.45 3.66
CA GLU A 184 10.94 -16.11 2.90
C GLU A 184 9.97 -15.08 2.31
N GLU A 185 9.56 -14.08 3.08
CA GLU A 185 8.72 -12.96 2.60
C GLU A 185 9.36 -12.20 1.45
N LYS A 186 10.66 -11.89 1.56
CA LYS A 186 11.41 -11.25 0.46
C LYS A 186 11.48 -12.14 -0.77
N GLN A 187 11.65 -13.44 -0.58
CA GLN A 187 11.71 -14.39 -1.67
C GLN A 187 10.37 -14.53 -2.38
N LEU A 188 9.27 -14.62 -1.62
CA LEU A 188 7.91 -14.60 -2.15
C LEU A 188 7.60 -13.29 -2.87
N ALA A 189 8.04 -12.15 -2.34
CA ALA A 189 7.89 -10.86 -3.01
C ALA A 189 8.67 -10.81 -4.34
N ILE A 190 9.89 -11.36 -4.38
CA ILE A 190 10.69 -11.49 -5.60
C ILE A 190 10.03 -12.47 -6.58
N GLU A 191 9.49 -13.59 -6.11
CA GLU A 191 8.79 -14.58 -6.94
C GLU A 191 7.51 -14.01 -7.53
N GLN A 192 6.73 -13.27 -6.74
CA GLN A 192 5.59 -12.51 -7.24
C GLN A 192 6.03 -11.47 -8.27
N ASN A 193 7.13 -10.74 -8.01
CA ASN A 193 7.63 -9.74 -8.95
C ASN A 193 8.20 -10.37 -10.23
N ASN A 194 8.84 -11.54 -10.13
CA ASN A 194 9.32 -12.33 -11.25
C ASN A 194 8.17 -13.00 -12.03
N HIS A 195 7.12 -13.43 -11.35
CA HIS A 195 5.88 -13.89 -11.97
C HIS A 195 5.22 -12.74 -12.72
N LYS A 196 5.12 -11.55 -12.10
CA LYS A 196 4.74 -10.31 -12.79
C LYS A 196 5.63 -10.11 -14.03
N LEU A 197 6.95 -10.20 -13.92
CA LEU A 197 7.90 -10.06 -15.04
C LEU A 197 7.72 -11.13 -16.14
N ARG A 198 7.45 -12.39 -15.80
CA ARG A 198 7.24 -13.49 -16.76
C ARG A 198 5.94 -13.34 -17.53
N VAL A 199 4.85 -13.00 -16.85
CA VAL A 199 3.58 -12.61 -17.49
C VAL A 199 3.78 -11.38 -18.39
N ILE A 200 4.75 -10.52 -18.07
CA ILE A 200 5.11 -9.34 -18.87
C ILE A 200 5.89 -9.73 -20.15
N THR A 201 6.77 -10.75 -20.13
CA THR A 201 7.64 -11.15 -21.27
C THR A 201 7.07 -12.24 -22.17
N GLU A 202 6.24 -13.16 -21.68
CA GLU A 202 5.67 -14.25 -22.48
C GLU A 202 4.23 -13.92 -22.89
N ARG A 203 4.03 -13.69 -24.20
CA ARG A 203 2.75 -13.22 -24.77
C ARG A 203 1.67 -14.31 -24.90
N GLU A 204 1.78 -15.46 -24.21
CA GLU A 204 0.82 -16.57 -24.36
C GLU A 204 0.58 -17.37 -23.06
N ARG A 205 -0.71 -17.57 -22.76
CA ARG A 205 -1.34 -18.67 -22.01
C ARG A 205 -0.45 -19.42 -21.00
N LEU A 206 -0.34 -18.91 -19.78
CA LEU A 206 -0.04 -19.76 -18.62
C LEU A 206 -1.13 -19.56 -17.57
N GLN A 207 -1.63 -20.68 -17.03
CA GLN A 207 -2.49 -20.67 -15.84
C GLN A 207 -1.75 -19.94 -14.71
N PRO A 208 -2.45 -19.17 -13.86
CA PRO A 208 -1.82 -18.51 -12.72
C PRO A 208 -1.16 -19.57 -11.83
N GLN A 209 0.17 -19.59 -11.79
CA GLN A 209 0.89 -20.37 -10.78
C GLN A 209 0.73 -19.61 -9.47
N LEU A 210 -0.08 -20.17 -8.55
CA LEU A 210 -0.16 -19.65 -7.20
C LEU A 210 1.22 -19.75 -6.55
N THR A 211 1.69 -18.64 -5.98
CA THR A 211 2.88 -18.60 -5.14
C THR A 211 2.68 -19.56 -3.96
N ASP A 212 3.68 -20.41 -3.69
CA ASP A 212 3.60 -21.40 -2.62
C ASP A 212 3.96 -20.76 -1.27
N TYR A 213 2.96 -20.67 -0.38
CA TYR A 213 3.13 -20.10 0.97
C TYR A 213 3.32 -21.16 2.06
N SER A 214 3.42 -22.45 1.71
CA SER A 214 3.44 -23.56 2.68
C SER A 214 4.53 -23.40 3.75
N LYS A 215 5.75 -23.05 3.32
CA LYS A 215 6.90 -22.85 4.20
C LYS A 215 6.75 -21.63 5.10
N LEU A 216 6.22 -20.51 4.58
CA LEU A 216 5.97 -19.31 5.37
C LEU A 216 4.92 -19.58 6.46
N ASN A 217 3.83 -20.26 6.11
CA ASN A 217 2.77 -20.64 7.05
C ASN A 217 3.30 -21.55 8.16
N GLN A 218 4.21 -22.48 7.83
CA GLN A 218 4.85 -23.33 8.83
C GLN A 218 5.72 -22.53 9.80
N LEU A 219 6.56 -21.63 9.30
CA LEU A 219 7.42 -20.78 10.16
C LEU A 219 6.59 -19.86 11.08
N GLN A 220 5.44 -19.40 10.60
CA GLN A 220 4.52 -18.58 11.40
C GLN A 220 3.80 -19.41 12.47
N GLN A 221 3.39 -20.63 12.14
CA GLN A 221 2.83 -21.55 13.13
C GLN A 221 3.85 -21.85 14.24
N GLU A 222 5.12 -22.09 13.88
CA GLU A 222 6.21 -22.28 14.85
C GLU A 222 6.42 -21.03 15.73
N LEU A 223 6.30 -19.83 15.15
CA LEU A 223 6.38 -18.58 15.91
C LEU A 223 5.21 -18.41 16.88
N ASP A 224 3.98 -18.71 16.45
CA ASP A 224 2.78 -18.61 17.28
C ASP A 224 2.80 -19.62 18.44
N GLU A 225 3.26 -20.84 18.17
CA GLU A 225 3.46 -21.87 19.20
C GLU A 225 4.51 -21.47 20.22
N LEU A 226 5.59 -20.81 19.79
CA LEU A 226 6.67 -20.32 20.66
C LEU A 226 6.25 -19.13 21.54
N ILE A 227 5.32 -18.29 21.07
CA ILE A 227 4.81 -17.12 21.80
C ILE A 227 3.67 -17.51 22.74
N SER A 228 2.93 -18.57 22.42
CA SER A 228 1.77 -19.04 23.21
C SER A 228 2.13 -19.99 24.35
N GLY A 229 3.37 -20.49 24.41
CA GLY A 229 3.89 -21.40 25.44
C GLY A 229 4.59 -20.69 26.59
#